data_AF-A0A520BHJ7-F1
#
_entry.id   AF-A0A520BHJ7-F1
#
_cell.length_a   1.000
_cell.length_b   1.000
_cell.length_c   1.000
_cell.angle_alpha   90.00
_cell.angle_beta   90.00
_cell.angle_gamma   90.00
#
_symmetry.space_group_name_H-M   'P 1'
#
loop_
_entity.id
_entity.type
_entity.pdbx_description
1 polymer ?
#
loop_
_entity_poly.entity_id
_entity_poly.type
_entity_poly.pdbx_seq_one_letter_code
_entity_poly.pdbx_strand_id
1 'polypeptide(L)'
;MKKLIFSIVFLTVGWATSQAQTFNLGIKAGVNLAKINADFASEENRLGYQIGAWARIGGASFYVQPEAYIGSKGNKFISFTNNSNTEIAAEGKVKFTTLDVPVLLGTKFGSKNLNVRVMAGPVLSLILDDSSTFSSAYQQATDFDNYKNQAFGIQAGAGVDVGAISVDLRYEAGLTNISKSEKYKQTPNLFQLSLGFKIL
;
A
#
# COMPACT_ATOMS: atom_id res chain seq x y z
N MET A 1 0.43 -31.61 -5.97
CA MET A 1 0.63 -30.47 -5.05
C MET A 1 -0.38 -29.34 -5.26
N LYS A 2 -0.61 -28.84 -6.49
CA LYS A 2 -1.60 -27.78 -6.77
C LYS A 2 -3.03 -28.12 -6.32
N LYS A 3 -3.49 -29.36 -6.53
CA LYS A 3 -4.83 -29.84 -6.12
C LYS A 3 -5.01 -29.90 -4.59
N LEU A 4 -3.93 -30.17 -3.85
CA LEU A 4 -3.95 -30.23 -2.39
C LEU A 4 -4.07 -28.83 -1.76
N ILE A 5 -3.41 -27.84 -2.38
CA ILE A 5 -3.51 -26.42 -1.99
C ILE A 5 -4.95 -25.92 -2.19
N PHE A 6 -5.58 -26.21 -3.34
CA PHE A 6 -6.97 -25.82 -3.57
C PHE A 6 -7.95 -26.45 -2.58
N SER A 7 -7.76 -27.73 -2.21
CA SER A 7 -8.61 -28.39 -1.19
C SER A 7 -8.40 -27.83 0.21
N ILE A 8 -7.16 -27.47 0.60
CA ILE A 8 -6.87 -26.80 1.88
C ILE A 8 -7.46 -25.38 1.93
N VAL A 9 -7.39 -24.63 0.83
CA VAL A 9 -8.06 -23.33 0.71
C VAL A 9 -9.58 -23.50 0.84
N PHE A 10 -10.17 -24.51 0.22
CA PHE A 10 -11.61 -24.74 0.29
C PHE A 10 -12.08 -25.19 1.70
N LEU A 11 -11.30 -26.04 2.37
CA LEU A 11 -11.59 -26.50 3.74
C LEU A 11 -11.45 -25.38 4.79
N THR A 12 -10.48 -24.48 4.62
CA THR A 12 -10.32 -23.30 5.50
C THR A 12 -11.39 -22.23 5.28
N VAL A 13 -11.87 -22.06 4.05
CA VAL A 13 -13.02 -21.18 3.75
C VAL A 13 -14.32 -21.72 4.35
N GLY A 14 -14.52 -23.05 4.36
CA GLY A 14 -15.70 -23.69 4.95
C GLY A 14 -15.80 -23.57 6.48
N TRP A 15 -14.67 -23.49 7.20
CA TRP A 15 -14.67 -23.25 8.66
C TRP A 15 -14.93 -21.78 9.02
N ALA A 16 -14.66 -20.84 8.10
CA ALA A 16 -14.81 -19.41 8.34
C ALA A 16 -16.27 -18.91 8.26
N THR A 17 -17.21 -19.72 7.78
CA THR A 17 -18.63 -19.34 7.64
C THR A 17 -19.46 -19.58 8.90
N SER A 18 -18.94 -20.31 9.90
CA SER A 18 -19.68 -20.66 11.12
C SER A 18 -19.42 -19.72 12.32
N GLN A 19 -18.56 -18.72 12.17
CA GLN A 19 -18.38 -17.65 13.15
C GLN A 19 -19.09 -16.40 12.63
N ALA A 20 -19.92 -15.73 13.44
CA ALA A 20 -20.67 -14.53 13.06
C ALA A 20 -19.80 -13.53 12.27
N GLN A 21 -19.93 -13.55 10.94
CA GLN A 21 -19.11 -12.74 10.04
C GLN A 21 -19.58 -11.29 10.15
N THR A 22 -18.80 -10.46 10.85
CA THR A 22 -19.01 -9.01 10.83
C THR A 22 -18.50 -8.46 9.51
N PHE A 23 -19.37 -7.79 8.79
CA PHE A 23 -19.04 -6.97 7.63
C PHE A 23 -19.01 -5.52 8.07
N ASN A 24 -17.91 -4.82 7.81
CA ASN A 24 -17.83 -3.38 7.98
C ASN A 24 -17.30 -2.74 6.70
N LEU A 25 -17.79 -1.55 6.36
CA LEU A 25 -17.34 -0.78 5.20
C LEU A 25 -17.02 0.64 5.67
N GLY A 26 -15.97 1.23 5.13
CA GLY A 26 -15.63 2.61 5.44
C GLY A 26 -14.76 3.28 4.40
N ILE A 27 -14.59 4.58 4.60
CA ILE A 27 -13.65 5.41 3.86
C ILE A 27 -12.42 5.67 4.72
N LYS A 28 -11.33 6.08 4.08
CA LYS A 28 -10.08 6.41 4.74
C LYS A 28 -9.32 7.48 3.96
N ALA A 29 -8.68 8.38 4.67
CA ALA A 29 -7.71 9.31 4.13
C ALA A 29 -6.45 9.31 5.00
N GLY A 30 -5.29 9.60 4.42
CA GLY A 30 -4.03 9.56 5.15
C GLY A 30 -2.89 10.25 4.43
N VAL A 31 -1.76 10.31 5.13
CA VAL A 31 -0.50 10.83 4.63
C VAL A 31 0.55 9.71 4.64
N ASN A 32 1.42 9.75 3.64
CA ASN A 32 2.47 8.76 3.44
C ASN A 32 3.83 9.46 3.53
N LEU A 33 4.76 8.89 4.28
CA LEU A 33 6.13 9.36 4.43
C LEU A 33 7.04 8.34 3.77
N ALA A 34 7.53 8.64 2.57
CA ALA A 34 8.47 7.79 1.86
C ALA A 34 9.91 8.09 2.32
N LYS A 35 10.64 7.05 2.73
CA LYS A 35 12.07 7.10 3.03
C LYS A 35 12.82 6.25 1.99
N ILE A 36 13.75 6.86 1.26
CA ILE A 36 14.65 6.16 0.36
C ILE A 36 16.00 6.05 1.06
N ASN A 37 16.40 4.83 1.42
CA ASN A 37 17.76 4.56 1.86
C ASN A 37 18.65 4.61 0.60
N ALA A 38 19.44 5.67 0.46
CA ALA A 38 20.50 5.76 -0.54
C ALA A 38 21.76 6.27 0.16
N ASP A 39 22.79 5.41 0.26
CA ASP A 39 24.05 5.62 1.02
C ASP A 39 24.90 6.84 0.61
N PHE A 40 24.43 7.68 -0.32
CA PHE A 40 25.21 8.78 -0.90
C PHE A 40 24.46 10.12 -1.03
N ALA A 41 23.23 10.26 -0.51
CA ALA A 41 22.50 11.53 -0.56
C ALA A 41 21.69 11.80 0.71
N SER A 42 21.59 13.08 1.10
CA SER A 42 20.82 13.53 2.27
C SER A 42 19.37 13.05 2.20
N GLU A 43 18.93 12.28 3.21
CA GLU A 43 17.62 11.64 3.29
C GLU A 43 16.48 12.68 3.46
N GLU A 44 15.92 13.21 2.38
CA GLU A 44 14.70 14.02 2.44
C GLU A 44 13.45 13.11 2.46
N ASN A 45 12.79 13.01 3.62
CA ASN A 45 11.48 12.37 3.75
C ASN A 45 10.45 13.07 2.86
N ARG A 46 9.72 12.33 2.02
CA ARG A 46 8.66 12.90 1.18
C ARG A 46 7.27 12.60 1.71
N LEU A 47 6.50 13.67 1.89
CA LEU A 47 5.08 13.64 2.22
C LEU A 47 4.24 13.40 0.96
N GLY A 48 3.44 12.34 0.99
CA GLY A 48 2.37 12.01 0.06
C GLY A 48 1.03 11.95 0.78
N TYR A 49 -0.04 11.73 0.02
CA TYR A 49 -1.39 11.57 0.55
C TYR A 49 -2.08 10.37 -0.10
N GLN A 50 -3.09 9.84 0.57
CA GLN A 50 -3.95 8.79 0.05
C GLN A 50 -5.39 8.98 0.51
N ILE A 51 -6.34 8.61 -0.34
CA ILE A 51 -7.76 8.56 -0.03
C ILE A 51 -8.36 7.30 -0.67
N GLY A 52 -9.27 6.64 0.03
CA GLY A 52 -9.79 5.37 -0.43
C GLY A 52 -10.92 4.82 0.43
N ALA A 53 -11.23 3.56 0.15
CA ALA A 53 -12.22 2.78 0.87
C ALA A 53 -11.63 1.46 1.35
N TRP A 54 -12.21 0.94 2.41
CA TRP A 54 -11.85 -0.35 3.00
C TRP A 54 -13.11 -1.11 3.36
N ALA A 55 -13.06 -2.43 3.20
CA ALA A 55 -14.05 -3.34 3.76
C ALA A 55 -13.35 -4.25 4.76
N ARG A 56 -14.03 -4.65 5.83
CA ARG A 56 -13.53 -5.59 6.83
C ARG A 56 -14.52 -6.72 7.00
N ILE A 57 -14.07 -7.94 6.70
CA ILE A 57 -14.90 -9.14 6.65
C ILE A 57 -14.29 -10.14 7.62
N GLY A 58 -15.04 -10.57 8.64
CA GLY A 58 -14.60 -11.62 9.55
C GLY A 58 -15.07 -11.43 10.99
N GLY A 59 -14.35 -12.03 11.93
CA GLY A 59 -14.74 -12.10 13.34
C GLY A 59 -13.82 -11.29 14.27
N ALA A 60 -13.99 -11.51 15.58
CA ALA A 60 -13.10 -10.96 16.60
C ALA A 60 -11.67 -11.51 16.50
N SER A 61 -11.54 -12.81 16.25
CA SER A 61 -10.23 -13.47 16.21
C SER A 61 -9.41 -13.10 14.97
N PHE A 62 -10.02 -13.12 13.79
CA PHE A 62 -9.36 -12.78 12.53
C PHE A 62 -10.33 -12.12 11.56
N TYR A 63 -9.81 -11.20 10.77
CA TYR A 63 -10.53 -10.55 9.68
C TYR A 63 -9.64 -10.38 8.45
N VAL A 64 -10.28 -10.34 7.29
CA VAL A 64 -9.69 -9.89 6.03
C VAL A 64 -10.16 -8.47 5.79
N GLN A 65 -9.26 -7.60 5.35
CA GLN A 65 -9.54 -6.20 5.06
C GLN A 65 -8.98 -5.85 3.67
N PRO A 66 -9.75 -6.07 2.60
CA PRO A 66 -9.44 -5.50 1.30
C PRO A 66 -9.63 -3.97 1.33
N GLU A 67 -8.72 -3.25 0.72
CA GLU A 67 -8.82 -1.80 0.56
C GLU A 67 -8.48 -1.40 -0.87
N ALA A 68 -8.87 -0.18 -1.24
CA ALA A 68 -8.43 0.47 -2.45
C ALA A 68 -8.22 1.95 -2.16
N TYR A 69 -7.01 2.47 -2.43
CA TYR A 69 -6.69 3.88 -2.25
C TYR A 69 -6.04 4.47 -3.49
N ILE A 70 -6.45 5.69 -3.82
CA ILE A 70 -5.76 6.54 -4.79
C ILE A 70 -4.93 7.56 -4.02
N GLY A 71 -3.69 7.75 -4.45
CA GLY A 71 -2.77 8.59 -3.72
C GLY A 71 -1.59 9.07 -4.54
N SER A 72 -0.81 9.94 -3.90
CA SER A 72 0.43 10.46 -4.42
C SER A 72 1.58 9.79 -3.68
N LYS A 73 2.42 9.04 -4.39
CA LYS A 73 3.71 8.53 -3.90
C LYS A 73 4.82 9.28 -4.65
N GLY A 74 5.73 9.98 -3.95
CA GLY A 74 6.73 10.84 -4.58
C GLY A 74 8.17 10.49 -4.22
N ASN A 75 9.09 10.66 -5.17
CA ASN A 75 10.54 10.42 -5.05
C ASN A 75 11.34 11.69 -5.42
N LYS A 76 12.33 12.11 -4.61
CA LYS A 76 13.37 13.08 -5.02
C LYS A 76 14.56 12.29 -5.52
N PHE A 77 15.01 12.54 -6.73
CA PHE A 77 16.37 12.20 -7.10
C PHE A 77 17.24 13.40 -6.68
N ILE A 78 18.19 13.17 -5.78
CA ILE A 78 19.25 14.12 -5.45
C ILE A 78 20.53 13.41 -5.87
N SER A 79 21.15 13.88 -6.95
CA SER A 79 22.42 13.42 -7.55
C SER A 79 22.36 12.23 -8.53
N PHE A 80 23.01 12.44 -9.68
CA PHE A 80 23.60 11.39 -10.52
C PHE A 80 25.10 11.70 -10.61
N THR A 81 25.96 10.70 -10.40
CA THR A 81 27.40 10.81 -10.68
C THR A 81 27.64 10.42 -12.13
N ASN A 82 28.19 11.35 -12.93
CA ASN A 82 28.63 11.03 -14.29
C ASN A 82 29.88 10.12 -14.24
N ASN A 83 30.20 9.40 -15.33
CA ASN A 83 31.43 8.58 -15.51
C ASN A 83 32.76 9.34 -15.30
N SER A 84 32.70 10.63 -14.96
CA SER A 84 33.82 11.53 -14.68
C SER A 84 33.87 12.00 -13.22
N ASN A 85 33.17 11.35 -12.28
CA ASN A 85 33.20 11.64 -10.84
C ASN A 85 32.81 13.07 -10.44
N THR A 86 32.08 13.79 -11.29
CA THR A 86 31.53 15.12 -11.00
C THR A 86 30.06 14.97 -10.58
N GLU A 87 29.74 15.50 -9.40
CA GLU A 87 28.39 15.53 -8.83
C GLU A 87 27.58 16.62 -9.54
N ILE A 88 26.56 16.23 -10.32
CA ILE A 88 25.64 17.17 -10.96
C ILE A 88 24.35 17.19 -10.16
N ALA A 89 24.06 18.31 -9.51
CA ALA A 89 22.81 18.54 -8.81
C ALA A 89 21.65 18.69 -9.82
N ALA A 90 20.96 17.59 -10.11
CA ALA A 90 19.70 17.59 -10.84
C ALA A 90 18.54 17.37 -9.86
N GLU A 91 17.77 18.41 -9.55
CA GLU A 91 16.55 18.28 -8.74
C GLU A 91 15.41 17.68 -9.57
N GLY A 92 15.38 16.35 -9.69
CA GLY A 92 14.24 15.64 -10.28
C GLY A 92 13.14 15.41 -9.24
N LYS A 93 12.02 16.12 -9.33
CA LYS A 93 10.81 15.83 -8.53
C LYS A 93 9.90 14.92 -9.35
N VAL A 94 9.88 13.63 -9.04
CA VAL A 94 8.93 12.71 -9.67
C VAL A 94 7.83 12.38 -8.66
N LYS A 95 6.57 12.63 -9.04
CA LYS A 95 5.38 12.38 -8.21
C LYS A 95 4.48 11.44 -9.00
N PHE A 96 4.37 10.21 -8.53
CA PHE A 96 3.52 9.20 -9.13
C PHE A 96 2.13 9.26 -8.51
N THR A 97 1.10 9.21 -9.35
CA THR A 97 -0.25 8.90 -8.89
C THR A 97 -0.43 7.39 -8.93
N THR A 98 -0.76 6.79 -7.79
CA THR A 98 -0.91 5.34 -7.66
C THR A 98 -2.33 4.97 -7.22
N LEU A 99 -2.82 3.86 -7.77
CA LEU A 99 -3.97 3.12 -7.25
C LEU A 99 -3.43 1.88 -6.55
N ASP A 100 -3.57 1.85 -5.24
CA ASP A 100 -3.07 0.78 -4.43
C ASP A 100 -4.22 -0.06 -3.89
N VAL A 101 -4.09 -1.38 -4.01
CA VAL A 101 -5.09 -2.37 -3.64
C VAL A 101 -4.44 -3.38 -2.70
N PRO A 102 -4.44 -3.15 -1.39
CA PRO A 102 -3.99 -4.13 -0.44
C PRO A 102 -5.08 -5.13 -0.05
N VAL A 103 -4.61 -6.29 0.40
CA VAL A 103 -5.45 -7.27 1.08
C VAL A 103 -4.80 -7.60 2.41
N LEU A 104 -5.39 -7.11 3.49
CA LEU A 104 -4.83 -7.23 4.83
C LEU A 104 -5.48 -8.38 5.59
N LEU A 105 -4.67 -9.17 6.29
CA LEU A 105 -5.13 -10.05 7.36
C LEU A 105 -4.84 -9.37 8.68
N GLY A 106 -5.82 -9.36 9.59
CA GLY A 106 -5.64 -8.74 10.88
C GLY A 106 -6.44 -9.41 11.98
N THR A 107 -6.13 -9.02 13.20
CA THR A 107 -6.84 -9.41 14.42
C THR A 107 -7.13 -8.16 15.24
N LYS A 108 -8.19 -8.21 16.03
CA LYS A 108 -8.64 -7.11 16.89
C LYS A 108 -8.72 -7.57 18.34
N PHE A 109 -8.24 -6.73 19.24
CA PHE A 109 -8.24 -6.95 20.68
C PHE A 109 -8.95 -5.78 21.35
N GLY A 110 -9.82 -6.07 22.31
CA GLY A 110 -10.56 -5.07 23.06
C GLY A 110 -12.07 -5.14 22.86
N SER A 111 -12.75 -4.04 23.19
CA SER A 111 -14.20 -3.95 23.20
C SER A 111 -14.76 -3.43 21.87
N LYS A 112 -16.09 -3.56 21.69
CA LYS A 112 -16.80 -3.11 20.49
C LYS A 112 -16.57 -1.62 20.16
N ASN A 113 -16.42 -0.78 21.19
CA ASN A 113 -16.31 0.67 21.02
C ASN A 113 -14.86 1.18 21.09
N LEU A 114 -13.94 0.37 21.57
CA LEU A 114 -12.51 0.68 21.64
C LEU A 114 -11.74 -0.62 21.46
N ASN A 115 -11.14 -0.79 20.28
CA ASN A 115 -10.29 -1.94 19.99
C ASN A 115 -8.98 -1.51 19.35
N VAL A 116 -7.93 -2.26 19.66
CA VAL A 116 -6.62 -2.18 19.02
C VAL A 116 -6.52 -3.32 18.03
N ARG A 117 -5.90 -3.07 16.89
CA ARG A 117 -5.76 -4.03 15.82
C ARG A 117 -4.35 -4.05 15.30
N VAL A 118 -3.95 -5.24 14.87
CA VAL A 118 -2.72 -5.46 14.10
C VAL A 118 -3.11 -6.09 12.77
N MET A 119 -2.39 -5.74 11.72
CA MET A 119 -2.67 -6.21 10.37
C MET A 119 -1.40 -6.33 9.56
N ALA A 120 -1.37 -7.29 8.63
CA ALA A 120 -0.34 -7.41 7.63
C ALA A 120 -0.90 -8.02 6.35
N GLY A 121 -0.32 -7.70 5.22
CA GLY A 121 -0.74 -8.28 3.96
C GLY A 121 -0.06 -7.70 2.73
N PRO A 122 -0.22 -8.35 1.57
CA PRO A 122 0.29 -7.85 0.31
C PRO A 122 -0.41 -6.56 -0.11
N VAL A 123 0.31 -5.73 -0.86
CA VAL A 123 -0.21 -4.58 -1.59
C VAL A 123 0.19 -4.68 -3.06
N LEU A 124 -0.80 -4.48 -3.92
CA LEU A 124 -0.60 -4.23 -5.34
C LEU A 124 -0.73 -2.73 -5.60
N SER A 125 0.32 -2.12 -6.12
CA SER A 125 0.39 -0.71 -6.47
C SER A 125 0.38 -0.56 -7.98
N LEU A 126 -0.69 0.04 -8.52
CA LEU A 126 -0.81 0.37 -9.94
C LEU A 126 -0.39 1.82 -10.15
N ILE A 127 0.61 2.07 -10.98
CA ILE A 127 1.03 3.44 -11.32
C ILE A 127 0.09 3.92 -12.42
N LEU A 128 -0.76 4.90 -12.10
CA LEU A 128 -1.84 5.36 -12.98
C LEU A 128 -1.38 6.40 -13.99
N ASP A 129 -0.56 7.36 -13.56
CA ASP A 129 -0.08 8.43 -14.44
C ASP A 129 1.09 9.20 -13.81
N ASP A 130 1.99 9.70 -14.65
CA ASP A 130 3.11 10.58 -14.32
C ASP A 130 2.81 11.95 -14.96
N SER A 131 1.72 12.58 -14.51
CA SER A 131 1.18 13.83 -15.06
C SER A 131 1.11 13.91 -16.60
N SER A 132 0.13 13.24 -17.22
CA SER A 132 -0.45 13.70 -18.48
C SER A 132 -1.93 13.36 -18.59
N THR A 133 -2.73 14.20 -17.95
CA THR A 133 -4.13 14.52 -18.28
C THR A 133 -5.17 13.38 -18.22
N PHE A 134 -5.99 13.49 -17.17
CA PHE A 134 -7.30 12.90 -16.95
C PHE A 134 -8.19 12.78 -18.21
N SER A 135 -8.11 11.68 -18.98
CA SER A 135 -9.16 11.28 -19.94
C SER A 135 -9.13 9.79 -20.39
N SER A 136 -8.46 8.89 -19.67
CA SER A 136 -8.20 7.51 -20.15
C SER A 136 -8.52 6.41 -19.12
N ALA A 137 -9.41 6.65 -18.17
CA ALA A 137 -9.78 5.69 -17.12
C ALA A 137 -10.52 4.42 -17.60
N TYR A 138 -10.56 4.13 -18.91
CA TYR A 138 -11.20 2.92 -19.44
C TYR A 138 -10.51 2.27 -20.66
N GLN A 139 -9.40 2.81 -21.18
CA GLN A 139 -8.74 2.22 -22.38
C GLN A 139 -7.28 1.81 -22.19
N GLN A 140 -6.68 1.98 -21.01
CA GLN A 140 -5.25 1.72 -20.80
C GLN A 140 -5.00 0.49 -19.91
N ALA A 141 -5.65 -0.63 -20.24
CA ALA A 141 -5.19 -1.96 -19.83
C ALA A 141 -4.10 -2.51 -20.77
N THR A 142 -3.73 -1.75 -21.81
CA THR A 142 -2.85 -2.17 -22.90
C THR A 142 -1.95 -1.02 -23.34
N ASP A 143 -0.91 -0.69 -22.57
CA ASP A 143 0.40 -0.29 -23.12
C ASP A 143 1.46 -0.26 -22.02
N PHE A 144 2.39 -1.22 -22.06
CA PHE A 144 3.24 -1.65 -20.94
C PHE A 144 4.73 -1.61 -21.25
N ASP A 145 5.19 -0.74 -22.15
CA ASP A 145 6.54 -0.92 -22.68
C ASP A 145 7.70 -0.27 -21.90
N ASN A 146 7.47 0.63 -20.93
CA ASN A 146 8.63 1.24 -20.25
C ASN A 146 8.70 1.39 -18.71
N TYR A 147 7.69 0.96 -17.96
CA TYR A 147 7.79 0.73 -16.51
C TYR A 147 6.95 -0.50 -16.16
N LYS A 148 7.27 -1.24 -15.08
CA LYS A 148 6.25 -2.16 -14.56
C LYS A 148 5.14 -1.29 -13.99
N ASN A 149 4.00 -1.15 -14.67
CA ASN A 149 2.86 -0.38 -14.15
C ASN A 149 2.28 -0.97 -12.86
N GLN A 150 2.88 -2.06 -12.37
CA GLN A 150 2.50 -2.79 -11.17
C GLN A 150 3.75 -2.94 -10.28
N ALA A 151 3.64 -2.48 -9.04
CA ALA A 151 4.59 -2.76 -7.97
C ALA A 151 3.91 -3.61 -6.91
N PHE A 152 4.63 -4.62 -6.40
CA PHE A 152 4.19 -5.40 -5.26
C PHE A 152 4.97 -5.00 -4.02
N GLY A 153 4.26 -4.90 -2.92
CA GLY A 153 4.81 -4.68 -1.59
C GLY A 153 4.13 -5.57 -0.56
N ILE A 154 4.65 -5.51 0.65
CA ILE A 154 3.98 -6.02 1.84
C ILE A 154 3.84 -4.88 2.82
N GLN A 155 2.67 -4.76 3.45
CA GLN A 155 2.46 -3.80 4.51
C GLN A 155 2.13 -4.51 5.81
N ALA A 156 2.59 -3.94 6.91
CA ALA A 156 2.26 -4.36 8.26
C ALA A 156 2.04 -3.12 9.13
N GLY A 157 1.16 -3.22 10.12
CA GLY A 157 0.88 -2.08 10.97
C GLY A 157 -0.10 -2.39 12.09
N ALA A 158 -0.42 -1.33 12.82
CA ALA A 158 -1.38 -1.34 13.90
C ALA A 158 -2.42 -0.23 13.69
N GLY A 159 -3.57 -0.38 14.33
CA GLY A 159 -4.58 0.67 14.35
C GLY A 159 -5.43 0.60 15.59
N VAL A 160 -6.19 1.66 15.81
CA VAL A 160 -7.14 1.79 16.92
C VAL A 160 -8.48 2.20 16.33
N ASP A 161 -9.53 1.46 16.66
CA ASP A 161 -10.90 1.79 16.28
C ASP A 161 -11.63 2.32 17.53
N VAL A 162 -12.16 3.55 17.44
CA VAL A 162 -12.97 4.22 18.47
C VAL A 162 -14.36 4.50 17.88
N GLY A 163 -15.32 3.63 18.19
CA GLY A 163 -16.66 3.67 17.60
C GLY A 163 -16.62 3.53 16.07
N ALA A 164 -16.98 4.59 15.35
CA ALA A 164 -16.93 4.64 13.89
C ALA A 164 -15.60 5.16 13.33
N ILE A 165 -14.73 5.73 14.16
CA ILE A 165 -13.46 6.31 13.71
C ILE A 165 -12.36 5.26 13.86
N SER A 166 -11.46 5.19 12.88
CA SER A 166 -10.26 4.36 12.95
C SER A 166 -9.01 5.19 12.67
N VAL A 167 -7.91 4.84 13.34
CA VAL A 167 -6.59 5.43 13.11
C VAL A 167 -5.62 4.30 12.84
N ASP A 168 -4.89 4.35 11.73
CA ASP A 168 -3.93 3.31 11.36
C ASP A 168 -2.54 3.90 11.17
N LEU A 169 -1.55 3.23 11.76
CA LEU A 169 -0.13 3.45 11.49
C LEU A 169 0.42 2.19 10.82
N ARG A 170 0.98 2.34 9.63
CA ARG A 170 1.47 1.21 8.82
C ARG A 170 2.84 1.49 8.25
N TYR A 171 3.56 0.43 7.99
CA TYR A 171 4.80 0.42 7.24
C TYR A 171 4.61 -0.48 6.02
N GLU A 172 4.90 0.05 4.84
CA GLU A 172 4.89 -0.66 3.57
C GLU A 172 6.34 -0.83 3.11
N ALA A 173 6.74 -2.09 2.91
CA ALA A 173 8.01 -2.47 2.33
C ALA A 173 7.78 -2.88 0.86
N GLY A 174 8.32 -2.10 -0.07
CA GLY A 174 8.32 -2.47 -1.48
C GLY A 174 9.15 -3.73 -1.73
N LEU A 175 8.56 -4.76 -2.34
CA LEU A 175 9.27 -6.00 -2.70
C LEU A 175 9.75 -5.98 -4.15
N THR A 176 9.10 -5.17 -4.98
CA THR A 176 9.45 -5.01 -6.41
C THR A 176 10.44 -3.88 -6.58
N ASN A 177 11.53 -4.13 -7.33
CA ASN A 177 12.41 -3.06 -7.79
C ASN A 177 11.63 -2.21 -8.81
N ILE A 178 11.47 -0.92 -8.52
CA ILE A 178 10.78 0.00 -9.43
C ILE A 178 11.75 0.53 -10.51
N SER A 179 13.07 0.33 -10.32
CA SER A 179 14.09 0.66 -11.31
C SER A 179 14.29 -0.48 -12.33
N LYS A 180 14.37 -0.11 -13.61
CA LYS A 180 14.75 -1.01 -14.72
C LYS A 180 16.26 -1.37 -14.73
N SER A 181 17.07 -0.77 -13.88
CA SER A 181 18.50 -1.05 -13.82
C SER A 181 18.78 -2.25 -12.91
N GLU A 182 19.42 -3.30 -13.43
CA GLU A 182 19.86 -4.46 -12.65
C GLU A 182 20.92 -4.13 -11.58
N LYS A 183 21.54 -2.94 -11.69
CA LYS A 183 22.64 -2.51 -10.83
C LYS A 183 22.20 -1.77 -9.55
N TYR A 184 20.96 -1.26 -9.52
CA TYR A 184 20.45 -0.46 -8.40
C TYR A 184 19.04 -0.91 -8.01
N LYS A 185 18.94 -1.61 -6.87
CA LYS A 185 17.68 -2.05 -6.29
C LYS A 185 17.04 -0.90 -5.51
N GLN A 186 15.97 -0.32 -6.03
CA GLN A 186 15.20 0.72 -5.35
C GLN A 186 13.85 0.16 -4.92
N THR A 187 13.77 -0.24 -3.66
CA THR A 187 12.52 -0.65 -3.00
C THR A 187 12.05 0.51 -2.13
N PRO A 188 10.98 1.24 -2.51
CA PRO A 188 10.48 2.31 -1.66
C PRO A 188 9.91 1.70 -0.38
N ASN A 189 10.32 2.23 0.75
CA ASN A 189 9.71 1.97 2.03
C ASN A 189 8.93 3.22 2.44
N LEU A 190 7.72 3.04 2.94
CA LEU A 190 6.91 4.17 3.35
C LEU A 190 6.17 3.89 4.65
N PHE A 191 6.05 4.93 5.47
CA PHE A 191 5.17 4.95 6.63
C PHE A 191 3.85 5.60 6.22
N GLN A 192 2.73 5.00 6.61
CA GLN A 192 1.39 5.55 6.37
C GLN A 192 0.73 5.86 7.70
N LEU A 193 0.21 7.08 7.83
CA LEU A 193 -0.71 7.45 8.90
C LEU A 193 -2.06 7.78 8.28
N SER A 194 -3.12 7.10 8.72
CA SER A 194 -4.45 7.27 8.13
C SER A 194 -5.56 7.32 9.15
N LEU A 195 -6.59 8.07 8.79
CA LEU A 195 -7.86 8.21 9.51
C LEU A 195 -8.96 7.57 8.66
N GLY A 196 -9.69 6.64 9.25
CA GLY A 196 -10.83 5.98 8.63
C GLY A 196 -12.14 6.32 9.33
N PHE A 197 -13.21 6.23 8.57
CA PHE A 197 -14.57 6.36 9.06
C PHE A 197 -15.41 5.19 8.57
N LYS A 198 -15.98 4.45 9.51
CA LYS A 198 -16.88 3.32 9.28
C LYS A 198 -18.27 3.85 8.93
N ILE A 199 -18.76 3.43 7.77
CA ILE A 199 -20.07 3.79 7.22
C ILE A 199 -21.11 2.70 7.55
N LEU A 200 -20.71 1.42 7.45
CA LEU A 200 -21.53 0.25 7.72
C LEU A 200 -20.81 -0.68 8.68
#